data_AF-U7Q3K1-F1
#
_entry.id   AF-U7Q3K1-F1
#
_cell.length_a   1.000
_cell.length_b   1.000
_cell.length_c   1.000
_cell.angle_alpha   90.00
_cell.angle_beta   90.00
_cell.angle_gamma   90.00
#
_symmetry.space_group_name_H-M   'P 1'
#
loop_
_entity.id
_entity.type
_entity.pdbx_description
1 polymer ?
#
loop_
_entity_poly.entity_id
_entity_poly.type
_entity_poly.pdbx_seq_one_letter_code
_entity_poly.pdbx_strand_id
1 'polypeptide(L)'
;MTTREHANNATGPATQKQRGIVSFGIAPNRQNPFAGAGHDAIFNTWRRFSRQVLYWAPAFIGGYYIMQWATERNHFLNSKHGRPSADEE
;
A
#
# COMPACT_ATOMS: atom_id res chain seq x y z
N MET A 1 -41.43 -20.01 40.98
CA MET A 1 -41.09 -18.65 41.46
C MET A 1 -39.63 -18.34 41.17
N THR A 2 -39.30 -17.79 39.99
CA THR A 2 -38.21 -16.82 39.83
C THR A 2 -38.31 -16.21 38.43
N THR A 3 -39.15 -15.19 38.33
CA THR A 3 -39.09 -14.21 37.25
C THR A 3 -37.84 -13.37 37.54
N ARG A 4 -36.75 -13.59 36.81
CA ARG A 4 -35.64 -12.63 36.75
C ARG A 4 -35.56 -12.07 35.35
N GLU A 5 -36.29 -10.98 35.21
CA GLU A 5 -36.16 -9.99 34.15
C GLU A 5 -34.69 -9.59 34.00
N HIS A 6 -34.01 -10.13 33.00
CA HIS A 6 -32.87 -9.44 32.40
C HIS A 6 -33.41 -8.39 31.41
N ALA A 7 -34.15 -7.42 31.96
CA ALA A 7 -34.68 -6.27 31.26
C ALA A 7 -33.76 -5.06 31.49
N ASN A 8 -32.49 -5.17 31.13
CA ASN A 8 -31.54 -4.07 31.35
C ASN A 8 -30.42 -4.01 30.31
N ASN A 9 -30.79 -3.94 29.04
CA ASN A 9 -29.93 -3.24 28.08
C ASN A 9 -30.80 -2.62 26.97
N ALA A 10 -31.58 -1.60 27.33
CA ALA A 10 -32.37 -0.80 26.40
C ALA A 10 -31.79 0.61 26.19
N THR A 11 -30.50 0.83 26.50
CA THR A 11 -29.87 2.16 26.36
C THR A 11 -29.25 2.40 24.97
N GLY A 12 -29.25 1.40 24.09
CA GLY A 12 -28.91 1.58 22.67
C GLY A 12 -30.14 1.88 21.83
N PRO A 13 -30.05 2.70 20.76
CA PRO A 13 -31.14 2.86 19.80
C PRO A 13 -31.60 1.47 19.37
N ALA A 14 -32.92 1.24 19.33
CA ALA A 14 -33.54 -0.04 19.03
C ALA A 14 -32.84 -0.68 17.83
N THR A 15 -31.87 -1.56 18.10
CA THR A 15 -31.10 -2.22 17.06
C THR A 15 -32.12 -3.04 16.31
N GLN A 16 -32.36 -2.67 15.06
CA GLN A 16 -33.34 -3.37 14.24
C GLN A 16 -33.00 -4.85 14.33
N LYS A 17 -33.97 -5.66 14.77
CA LYS A 17 -33.78 -7.08 14.99
C LYS A 17 -33.40 -7.71 13.65
N GLN A 18 -32.10 -7.90 13.42
CA GLN A 18 -31.59 -8.51 12.20
C GLN A 18 -31.99 -9.98 12.19
N ARG A 19 -32.66 -10.38 11.11
CA ARG A 19 -33.11 -11.75 10.86
C ARG A 19 -32.44 -12.23 9.57
N GLY A 20 -32.20 -13.54 9.46
CA GLY A 20 -31.57 -14.14 8.27
C GLY A 20 -30.04 -14.08 8.25
N ILE A 21 -29.39 -13.65 9.34
CA ILE A 21 -27.93 -13.76 9.44
C ILE A 21 -27.58 -15.23 9.71
N VAL A 22 -27.04 -15.90 8.71
CA VAL A 22 -26.43 -17.22 8.85
C VAL A 22 -24.96 -17.02 9.17
N SER A 23 -24.58 -17.28 10.43
CA SER A 23 -23.19 -17.19 10.86
C SER A 23 -22.50 -18.53 10.66
N PHE A 24 -21.49 -18.56 9.80
CA PHE A 24 -20.57 -19.68 9.68
C PHE A 24 -19.35 -19.42 10.56
N GLY A 25 -19.12 -20.29 11.54
CA GLY A 25 -17.95 -20.22 12.41
C GLY A 25 -17.01 -21.39 12.12
N ILE A 26 -15.70 -21.11 12.05
CA ILE A 26 -14.65 -22.14 12.05
C ILE A 26 -13.95 -22.04 13.41
N ALA A 27 -13.68 -23.17 14.06
CA ALA A 27 -12.93 -23.20 15.31
C ALA A 27 -11.53 -22.57 15.10
N PRO A 28 -11.03 -21.70 16.01
CA PRO A 28 -9.74 -21.03 15.86
C PRO A 28 -8.58 -22.00 15.58
N ASN A 29 -8.57 -23.17 16.22
CA ASN A 29 -7.52 -24.19 16.08
C ASN A 29 -7.50 -24.89 14.70
N ARG A 30 -8.53 -24.68 13.87
CA ARG A 30 -8.61 -25.19 12.48
C ARG A 30 -8.07 -24.18 11.46
N GLN A 31 -7.73 -22.97 11.89
CA GLN A 31 -7.21 -21.92 11.02
C GLN A 31 -5.68 -21.99 10.97
N ASN A 32 -5.09 -21.97 9.78
CA ASN A 32 -3.66 -21.84 9.60
C ASN A 32 -3.36 -20.54 8.82
N PRO A 33 -3.05 -19.43 9.50
CA PRO A 33 -2.87 -18.12 8.87
C PRO A 33 -1.65 -18.04 7.96
N PHE A 34 -0.68 -18.94 8.12
CA PHE A 34 0.55 -18.99 7.32
C PHE A 34 0.53 -20.09 6.25
N ALA A 35 -0.58 -20.82 6.09
CA ALA A 35 -0.69 -21.82 5.04
C ALA A 35 -0.46 -21.17 3.66
N GLY A 36 0.55 -21.63 2.93
CA GLY A 36 0.88 -21.10 1.60
C GLY A 36 1.49 -19.70 1.60
N ALA A 37 1.68 -19.05 2.75
CA ALA A 37 2.04 -17.64 2.84
C ALA A 37 3.32 -17.29 2.07
N GLY A 38 4.35 -18.15 2.08
CA GLY A 38 5.57 -17.91 1.30
C GLY A 38 5.34 -17.95 -0.21
N HIS A 39 4.63 -18.97 -0.70
CA HIS A 39 4.28 -19.10 -2.12
C HIS A 39 3.40 -17.92 -2.56
N ASP A 40 2.35 -17.63 -1.80
CA ASP A 40 1.44 -16.52 -2.08
C ASP A 40 2.15 -15.18 -2.01
N ALA A 41 3.00 -14.94 -1.01
CA ALA A 41 3.76 -13.70 -0.90
C ALA A 41 4.62 -13.45 -2.14
N ILE A 42 5.31 -14.47 -2.67
CA ILE A 42 6.16 -14.30 -3.84
C ILE A 42 5.32 -14.11 -5.11
N PHE A 43 4.45 -15.08 -5.44
CA PHE A 43 3.77 -15.07 -6.74
C PHE A 43 2.62 -14.05 -6.82
N ASN A 44 1.88 -13.85 -5.72
CA ASN A 44 0.83 -12.82 -5.69
C ASN A 44 1.44 -11.42 -5.74
N THR A 45 2.54 -11.18 -5.03
CA THR A 45 3.22 -9.86 -5.07
C THR A 45 3.86 -9.62 -6.43
N TRP A 46 4.51 -10.62 -7.02
CA TRP A 46 5.05 -10.50 -8.38
C TRP A 46 3.96 -10.16 -9.39
N ARG A 47 2.83 -10.87 -9.38
CA ARG A 47 1.68 -10.59 -10.25
C ARG A 47 1.15 -9.15 -10.08
N ARG A 48 1.19 -8.61 -8.87
CA ARG A 48 0.76 -7.23 -8.58
C ARG A 48 1.80 -6.21 -9.06
N PHE A 49 3.07 -6.46 -8.77
CA PHE A 49 4.18 -5.60 -9.16
C PHE A 49 4.30 -5.47 -10.68
N SER A 50 4.30 -6.59 -11.41
CA SER A 50 4.49 -6.59 -12.87
C SER A 50 3.40 -5.82 -13.63
N ARG A 51 2.18 -5.79 -13.10
CA ARG A 51 1.06 -5.00 -13.66
C ARG A 51 1.20 -3.50 -13.44
N GLN A 52 2.04 -3.07 -12.50
CA GLN A 52 2.15 -1.67 -12.10
C GLN A 52 3.49 -1.05 -12.46
N VAL A 53 4.57 -1.85 -12.54
CA VAL A 53 5.94 -1.38 -12.75
C VAL A 53 6.09 -0.50 -13.99
N LEU A 54 5.38 -0.80 -15.07
CA LEU A 54 5.49 -0.04 -16.31
C LEU A 54 4.84 1.36 -16.26
N TYR A 55 3.98 1.65 -15.28
CA TYR A 55 3.34 2.96 -15.16
C TYR A 55 4.24 3.99 -14.47
N TRP A 56 5.02 3.56 -13.48
CA TRP A 56 5.84 4.47 -12.68
C TRP A 56 7.34 4.33 -12.97
N ALA A 57 7.86 3.14 -13.27
CA ALA A 57 9.30 2.94 -13.45
C ALA A 57 9.90 3.82 -14.56
N PRO A 58 9.25 4.03 -15.72
CA PRO A 58 9.77 4.94 -16.75
C PRO A 58 9.94 6.38 -16.23
N ALA A 59 9.00 6.87 -15.41
CA ALA A 59 9.10 8.21 -14.83
C ALA A 59 10.28 8.31 -13.85
N PHE A 60 10.52 7.29 -13.04
CA PHE A 60 11.66 7.25 -12.12
C PHE A 60 13.00 7.16 -12.84
N ILE A 61 13.09 6.32 -13.89
CA ILE A 61 14.28 6.20 -14.73
C ILE A 61 14.58 7.55 -15.42
N GLY A 62 13.56 8.16 -16.03
CA GLY A 62 13.70 9.48 -16.64
C GLY A 62 14.14 10.54 -15.63
N GLY A 63 13.53 10.56 -14.44
CA GLY A 63 13.90 11.45 -13.35
C GLY A 63 15.35 11.27 -12.89
N TYR A 64 15.83 10.03 -12.78
CA TYR A 64 17.22 9.74 -12.46
C TYR A 64 18.19 10.35 -13.49
N TYR A 65 17.94 10.14 -14.78
CA TYR A 65 18.79 10.69 -15.83
C TYR A 65 18.75 12.22 -15.91
N ILE A 66 17.57 12.82 -15.71
CA ILE A 66 17.44 14.28 -15.65
C ILE A 66 18.23 14.83 -14.46
N MET A 67 18.15 14.17 -13.30
CA MET A 67 18.89 14.60 -12.10
C MET A 67 20.39 14.46 -12.27
N GLN A 68 20.85 13.38 -12.89
CA GLN A 68 22.27 13.18 -13.21
C GLN A 68 22.76 14.27 -14.16
N TRP A 69 22.04 14.51 -15.26
CA TRP A 69 22.35 15.58 -16.21
C TRP A 69 22.38 16.95 -15.53
N ALA A 70 21.40 17.27 -14.69
CA ALA A 70 21.34 18.54 -13.97
C ALA A 70 22.53 18.72 -13.01
N THR A 71 22.93 17.64 -12.33
CA THR A 71 24.09 17.64 -11.44
C THR A 71 25.39 17.88 -12.20
N GLU A 72 25.61 17.15 -13.29
CA GLU A 72 26.79 17.31 -14.15
C GLU A 72 26.84 18.69 -14.79
N ARG A 73 25.70 19.19 -15.28
CA ARG A 73 25.57 20.55 -15.82
C ARG A 73 25.89 21.61 -14.77
N ASN A 74 25.37 21.46 -13.56
CA ASN A 74 25.65 22.37 -12.46
C ASN A 74 27.15 22.40 -12.10
N HIS A 75 27.79 21.23 -12.02
CA HIS A 75 29.22 21.14 -11.78
C HIS A 75 30.03 21.75 -12.94
N PHE A 76 29.61 21.53 -14.19
CA PHE A 76 30.27 22.09 -15.35
C PHE A 76 30.22 23.62 -15.36
N LEU A 77 29.04 24.22 -15.17
CA LEU A 77 28.88 25.69 -15.17
C LEU A 77 29.65 26.37 -14.02
N ASN A 78 29.78 25.70 -12.87
CA ASN A 78 30.59 26.20 -11.75
C ASN A 78 32.09 25.92 -11.88
N SER A 79 32.50 25.11 -12.86
CA SER A 79 33.91 24.85 -13.15
C SER A 79 34.56 26.01 -13.88
N LYS A 80 35.90 26.10 -13.82
CA LYS A 80 36.66 27.11 -14.57
C LYS A 80 36.41 27.04 -16.08
N HIS A 81 36.16 25.83 -16.60
CA HIS A 81 35.93 25.59 -18.02
C HIS A 81 34.52 25.99 -18.48
N GLY A 82 33.53 25.86 -17.61
CA GLY A 82 32.12 26.16 -17.95
C GLY A 82 31.69 27.61 -17.68
N ARG A 83 32.46 28.41 -16.94
CA ARG A 83 32.16 29.84 -16.73
C ARG A 83 31.98 30.63 -18.05
N PRO A 84 32.89 30.54 -19.03
CA PRO A 84 32.70 31.26 -20.29
C PRO A 84 31.41 30.84 -21.01
N SER A 85 31.07 29.55 -21.02
CA SER A 85 29.84 29.06 -21.63
C SER A 85 28.56 29.45 -20.87
N ALA A 86 28.67 29.74 -19.56
CA ALA A 86 27.54 30.24 -18.78
C ALA A 86 27.21 31.70 -19.09
N ASP A 87 28.21 32.46 -19.54
CA ASP A 87 28.06 33.86 -19.95
C ASP A 87 27.57 33.99 -21.41
N GLU A 88 27.68 32.91 -22.21
CA GLU A 88 27.27 32.83 -23.62
C GLU A 88 25.81 32.37 -23.82
N GLU A 89 25.15 31.83 -22.79
CA GLU A 89 23.72 31.44 -22.78
C GLU A 89 22.82 32.53 -22.19
#